data_AF-A0A847N7D5-F1
#
_entry.id   AF-A0A847N7D5-F1
#
_cell.length_a   1.000
_cell.length_b   1.000
_cell.length_c   1.000
_cell.angle_alpha   90.00
_cell.angle_beta   90.00
_cell.angle_gamma   90.00
#
_symmetry.space_group_name_H-M   'P 1'
#
loop_
_entity.id
_entity.type
_entity.pdbx_description
1 polymer ?
#
loop_
_entity_poly.entity_id
_entity_poly.type
_entity_poly.pdbx_seq_one_letter_code
_entity_poly.pdbx_strand_id
1 'polypeptide(L)'
;MKKGKVICFPTDTVYGLGTPLLDFDGIKRIYDIKGRNYDKPIAVLCSSMKQIEQFAVMNDEAKIIGKAFWPGALTLILPTKPSYYEKTGEKTIGVRIPNHLTALKIIKKLGPMKTTSMNQSGE
;
A
#
# COMPACT_ATOMS: atom_id res chain seq x y z
N MET A 1 6.40 -6.98 -12.95
CA MET A 1 7.70 -6.50 -12.41
C MET A 1 8.52 -7.72 -12.02
N LYS A 2 9.86 -7.68 -12.11
CA LYS A 2 10.70 -8.80 -11.61
C LYS A 2 10.68 -8.81 -10.07
N LYS A 3 10.70 -9.99 -9.46
CA LYS A 3 10.73 -10.16 -7.99
C LYS A 3 11.91 -9.40 -7.38
N GLY A 4 11.73 -8.83 -6.19
CA GLY A 4 12.76 -8.10 -5.45
C GLY A 4 13.11 -6.71 -6.01
N LYS A 5 12.32 -6.20 -6.97
CA LYS A 5 12.51 -4.87 -7.54
C LYS A 5 11.56 -3.87 -6.89
N VAL A 6 12.11 -2.69 -6.62
CA VAL A 6 11.38 -1.57 -6.03
C VAL A 6 11.36 -0.46 -7.07
N ILE A 7 10.24 0.24 -7.20
CA ILE A 7 10.08 1.38 -8.10
C ILE A 7 9.84 2.66 -7.32
N CYS A 8 10.32 3.77 -7.86
CA CYS A 8 9.92 5.11 -7.44
C CYS A 8 8.86 5.63 -8.42
N PHE A 9 7.77 6.17 -7.92
CA PHE A 9 6.70 6.72 -8.76
C PHE A 9 5.99 7.91 -8.09
N PRO A 10 5.46 8.85 -8.89
CA PRO A 10 4.76 10.01 -8.34
C PRO A 10 3.41 9.60 -7.72
N THR A 11 3.10 10.16 -6.56
CA THR A 11 1.75 10.11 -5.94
C THR A 11 1.17 11.51 -5.82
N ASP A 12 -0.04 11.61 -5.32
CA ASP A 12 -0.79 12.86 -5.06
C ASP A 12 -0.21 13.69 -3.89
N THR A 13 0.69 13.11 -3.08
CA THR A 13 1.34 13.83 -1.96
C THR A 13 2.84 13.98 -2.14
N VAL A 14 3.56 12.89 -2.40
CA VAL A 14 5.03 12.85 -2.55
C VAL A 14 5.43 11.72 -3.50
N TYR A 15 6.71 11.63 -3.87
CA TYR A 15 7.17 10.40 -4.53
C TYR A 15 7.06 9.21 -3.58
N GLY A 16 6.56 8.10 -4.10
CA GLY A 16 6.42 6.84 -3.37
C GLY A 16 7.50 5.85 -3.81
N LEU A 17 8.09 5.16 -2.84
CA LEU A 17 8.88 3.96 -3.07
C LEU A 17 7.98 2.76 -2.86
N GLY A 18 7.88 1.86 -3.84
CA GLY A 18 6.95 0.74 -3.73
C GLY A 18 7.32 -0.55 -4.47
N THR A 19 6.70 -1.63 -4.00
CA THR A 19 6.81 -3.00 -4.50
C THR A 19 5.45 -3.71 -4.41
N PRO A 20 5.17 -4.81 -5.15
CA PRO A 20 3.90 -5.50 -5.09
C PRO A 20 3.66 -6.07 -3.70
N LEU A 21 2.39 -6.11 -3.30
CA LEU A 21 1.94 -6.43 -1.94
C LEU A 21 2.54 -7.72 -1.33
N LEU A 22 2.83 -8.74 -2.15
CA LEU A 22 3.36 -10.04 -1.70
C LEU A 22 4.80 -10.31 -2.18
N ASP A 23 5.52 -9.29 -2.66
CA ASP A 23 6.94 -9.41 -3.02
C ASP A 23 7.80 -9.16 -1.79
N PHE A 24 7.95 -10.17 -0.93
CA PHE A 24 8.68 -10.07 0.35
C PHE A 24 10.13 -9.60 0.17
N ASP A 25 10.81 -10.00 -0.91
CA ASP A 25 12.16 -9.54 -1.22
C ASP A 25 12.18 -8.04 -1.52
N GLY A 26 11.18 -7.55 -2.27
CA GLY A 26 11.01 -6.13 -2.54
C GLY A 26 10.63 -5.34 -1.29
N ILE A 27 9.79 -5.91 -0.41
CA ILE A 27 9.39 -5.27 0.85
C ILE A 27 10.61 -5.10 1.75
N LYS A 28 11.40 -6.16 1.90
CA LYS A 28 12.68 -6.13 2.63
C LYS A 28 13.59 -5.03 2.08
N ARG A 29 13.71 -4.95 0.76
CA ARG A 29 14.50 -3.91 0.09
C ARG A 29 13.99 -2.49 0.35
N ILE A 30 12.68 -2.27 0.47
CA ILE A 30 12.12 -0.95 0.87
C ILE A 30 12.61 -0.56 2.26
N TYR A 31 12.55 -1.48 3.23
CA TYR A 31 13.04 -1.22 4.59
C TYR A 31 14.55 -0.95 4.61
N ASP A 32 15.32 -1.76 3.89
CA ASP A 32 16.78 -1.60 3.77
C ASP A 32 17.14 -0.23 3.17
N ILE A 33 16.47 0.21 2.09
CA ILE A 33 16.67 1.54 1.48
C ILE A 33 16.32 2.67 2.45
N LYS A 34 15.26 2.50 3.25
CA LYS A 34 14.73 3.55 4.13
C LYS A 34 15.45 3.64 5.48
N GLY A 35 16.33 2.69 5.80
CA GLY A 35 16.91 2.54 7.14
C GLY A 35 15.85 2.44 8.23
N ARG A 36 14.67 1.89 7.90
CA ARG A 36 13.49 1.92 8.77
C ARG A 36 13.41 0.62 9.55
N ASN A 37 13.06 0.69 10.84
CA ASN A 37 12.74 -0.52 11.60
C ASN A 37 11.55 -1.26 10.93
N TYR A 38 11.71 -2.56 10.73
CA TYR A 38 10.71 -3.48 10.19
C TYR A 38 9.39 -3.47 10.97
N ASP A 39 9.41 -3.08 12.25
CA ASP A 39 8.21 -2.95 13.10
C ASP A 39 7.31 -1.78 12.69
N LYS A 40 7.80 -0.83 11.89
CA LYS A 40 7.02 0.35 11.49
C LYS A 40 6.26 0.05 10.19
N PRO A 41 4.94 -0.25 10.24
CA PRO A 41 4.19 -0.67 9.07
C PRO A 41 4.21 0.39 7.96
N ILE A 42 4.21 -0.08 6.71
CA ILE A 42 4.07 0.74 5.50
C ILE A 42 2.68 0.52 4.88
N ALA A 43 2.09 1.60 4.39
CA ALA A 43 0.76 1.58 3.79
C ALA A 43 0.77 0.88 2.42
N VAL A 44 -0.41 0.49 1.95
CA VAL A 44 -0.63 -0.09 0.63
C VAL A 44 -1.42 0.89 -0.23
N LEU A 45 -0.88 1.23 -1.39
CA LEU A 45 -1.62 1.95 -2.41
C LEU A 45 -2.38 0.97 -3.31
N CYS A 46 -3.67 1.24 -3.50
CA CYS A 46 -4.58 0.46 -4.32
C CYS A 46 -5.19 1.33 -5.43
N SER A 47 -5.61 0.71 -6.53
CA SER A 47 -6.30 1.39 -7.63
C SER A 47 -7.82 1.39 -7.50
N SER A 48 -8.39 0.58 -6.60
CA SER A 48 -9.84 0.47 -6.38
C SER A 48 -10.18 -0.21 -5.05
N MET A 49 -11.40 0.01 -4.54
CA MET A 49 -11.92 -0.70 -3.35
C MET A 49 -11.95 -2.22 -3.58
N LYS A 50 -12.31 -2.67 -4.78
CA LYS A 50 -12.29 -4.09 -5.16
C LYS A 50 -10.92 -4.74 -4.96
N GLN A 51 -9.83 -4.00 -5.18
CA GLN A 51 -8.47 -4.49 -4.96
C GLN A 51 -8.14 -4.58 -3.47
N ILE A 52 -8.61 -3.62 -2.65
CA ILE A 52 -8.48 -3.66 -1.18
C ILE A 52 -9.17 -4.90 -0.63
N GLU A 53 -10.40 -5.18 -1.08
CA GLU A 53 -11.19 -6.34 -0.67
C GLU A 53 -10.53 -7.69 -1.02
N GLN A 54 -9.45 -7.73 -1.81
CA GLN A 54 -8.71 -8.97 -2.06
C GLN A 54 -7.91 -9.43 -0.85
N PHE A 55 -7.49 -8.51 0.03
CA PHE A 55 -6.58 -8.79 1.14
C PHE A 55 -7.01 -8.18 2.48
N ALA A 56 -7.93 -7.23 2.49
CA ALA A 56 -8.49 -6.62 3.69
C ALA A 56 -10.01 -6.81 3.78
N VAL A 57 -10.52 -6.75 5.01
CA VAL A 57 -11.96 -6.79 5.31
C VAL A 57 -12.48 -5.36 5.34
N MET A 58 -13.46 -5.06 4.49
CA MET A 58 -14.14 -3.77 4.46
C MET A 58 -15.55 -3.93 5.01
N ASN A 59 -15.77 -3.46 6.24
CA ASN A 59 -17.10 -3.31 6.81
C ASN A 59 -17.85 -2.13 6.15
N ASP A 60 -19.11 -1.94 6.53
CA ASP A 60 -19.96 -0.95 5.89
C ASP A 60 -19.50 0.48 6.18
N GLU A 61 -18.99 0.79 7.38
CA GLU A 61 -18.43 2.12 7.65
C GLU A 61 -17.19 2.39 6.77
N ALA A 62 -16.25 1.44 6.66
CA ALA A 62 -15.08 1.60 5.81
C ALA A 62 -15.45 1.78 4.33
N LYS A 63 -16.53 1.13 3.86
CA LYS A 63 -17.05 1.33 2.51
C LYS A 63 -17.64 2.72 2.33
N ILE A 64 -18.42 3.21 3.28
CA ILE A 64 -19.02 4.55 3.23
C ILE A 64 -17.93 5.62 3.22
N ILE A 65 -17.01 5.56 4.18
CA ILE A 65 -15.89 6.49 4.29
C ILE A 65 -15.01 6.41 3.04
N GLY A 66 -14.66 5.20 2.60
CA GLY A 66 -13.87 5.00 1.38
C GLY A 66 -14.51 5.62 0.15
N LYS A 67 -15.83 5.43 -0.06
CA LYS A 67 -16.55 6.06 -1.18
C LYS A 67 -16.56 7.58 -1.13
N ALA A 68 -16.57 8.17 0.06
CA ALA A 68 -16.61 9.62 0.24
C ALA A 68 -15.24 10.29 0.01
N PHE A 69 -14.14 9.63 0.38
CA PHE A 69 -12.82 10.26 0.44
C PHE A 69 -11.77 9.66 -0.51
N TRP A 70 -12.05 8.54 -1.18
CA TRP A 70 -11.18 7.98 -2.20
C TRP A 70 -11.71 8.19 -3.62
N PRO A 71 -10.83 8.49 -4.60
CA PRO A 71 -9.38 8.68 -4.46
C PRO A 71 -8.99 9.95 -3.68
N GLY A 72 -7.96 9.87 -2.83
CA GLY A 72 -7.54 11.00 -2.00
C GLY A 72 -6.50 10.68 -0.93
N ALA A 73 -6.32 11.60 0.02
CA ALA A 73 -5.30 11.54 1.06
C ALA A 73 -5.62 10.59 2.23
N LEU A 74 -6.86 10.10 2.32
CA LEU A 74 -7.29 9.23 3.40
C LEU A 74 -6.53 7.89 3.37
N THR A 75 -6.09 7.42 4.53
CA THR A 75 -5.63 6.04 4.74
C THR A 75 -6.52 5.39 5.79
N LEU A 76 -7.09 4.22 5.48
CA LEU A 76 -7.86 3.44 6.45
C LEU A 76 -7.03 2.26 6.94
N ILE A 77 -7.04 2.02 8.25
CA ILE A 77 -6.47 0.80 8.85
C ILE A 77 -7.59 -0.23 8.92
N LEU A 78 -7.42 -1.34 8.21
CA LEU A 78 -8.44 -2.39 8.10
C LEU A 78 -7.90 -3.72 8.61
N PRO A 79 -8.76 -4.58 9.18
CA PRO A 79 -8.41 -5.97 9.44
C PRO A 79 -8.03 -6.69 8.14
N THR A 80 -7.01 -7.53 8.17
CA THR A 80 -6.62 -8.34 7.01
C THR A 80 -7.50 -9.58 6.90
N LYS A 81 -7.70 -10.09 5.68
CA LYS A 81 -8.34 -11.39 5.46
C LYS A 81 -7.43 -12.54 5.94
N PRO A 82 -8.00 -13.70 6.35
CA PRO A 82 -7.21 -14.86 6.79
C PRO A 82 -6.13 -15.28 5.78
N SER A 83 -6.47 -15.33 4.50
CA SER A 83 -5.53 -15.72 3.42
C SER A 83 -4.34 -14.76 3.23
N TYR A 84 -4.46 -13.53 3.71
CA TYR A 84 -3.36 -12.56 3.75
C TYR A 84 -2.57 -12.69 5.07
N TYR A 85 -3.28 -12.81 6.18
CA TYR A 85 -2.68 -13.00 7.50
C TYR A 85 -1.77 -14.24 7.55
N GLU A 86 -2.23 -15.37 7.02
CA GLU A 86 -1.46 -16.62 6.98
C GLU A 86 -0.10 -16.48 6.26
N LYS A 87 0.00 -15.56 5.30
CA LYS A 87 1.23 -15.33 4.52
C LYS A 87 2.15 -14.30 5.14
N THR A 88 1.63 -13.38 5.94
CA THR A 88 2.33 -12.15 6.33
C THR A 88 2.44 -11.94 7.83
N GLY A 89 1.54 -12.55 8.62
CA GLY A 89 1.40 -12.29 10.05
C GLY A 89 0.79 -10.91 10.39
N GLU A 90 0.46 -10.08 9.40
CA GLU A 90 -0.11 -8.75 9.62
C GLU A 90 -1.59 -8.85 9.99
N LYS A 91 -2.00 -8.47 11.20
CA LYS A 91 -3.42 -8.48 11.63
C LYS A 91 -4.25 -7.35 11.02
N THR A 92 -3.61 -6.21 10.79
CA THR A 92 -4.21 -5.01 10.22
C THR A 92 -3.29 -4.41 9.16
N ILE A 93 -3.88 -3.65 8.23
CA ILE A 93 -3.13 -3.04 7.13
C ILE A 93 -3.70 -1.67 6.79
N GLY A 94 -2.81 -0.69 6.62
CA GLY A 94 -3.16 0.65 6.15
C GLY A 94 -3.32 0.65 4.63
N VAL A 95 -4.47 1.08 4.11
CA VAL A 95 -4.77 1.13 2.68
C VAL A 95 -5.21 2.52 2.24
N ARG A 96 -4.82 2.91 1.03
CA ARG A 96 -5.18 4.19 0.41
C ARG A 96 -5.33 4.05 -1.09
N ILE A 97 -6.29 4.78 -1.67
CA ILE A 97 -6.41 4.95 -3.12
C ILE A 97 -5.96 6.38 -3.45
N PRO A 98 -4.78 6.58 -4.07
CA PRO A 98 -4.24 7.92 -4.30
C PRO A 98 -4.98 8.65 -5.42
N ASN A 99 -5.19 9.96 -5.28
CA ASN A 99 -5.76 10.79 -6.35
C ASN A 99 -4.71 11.24 -7.37
N HIS A 100 -3.98 10.28 -7.95
CA HIS A 100 -2.92 10.56 -8.93
C HIS A 100 -2.99 9.59 -10.11
N LEU A 101 -3.29 10.11 -11.31
CA LEU A 101 -3.55 9.29 -12.51
C LEU A 101 -2.40 8.34 -12.84
N THR A 102 -1.15 8.79 -12.73
CA THR A 102 0.02 7.94 -13.00
C THR A 102 0.16 6.85 -11.95
N ALA A 103 -0.07 7.16 -10.67
CA ALA A 103 -0.02 6.15 -9.60
C ALA A 103 -1.09 5.09 -9.83
N LEU A 104 -2.33 5.51 -10.10
CA LEU A 104 -3.45 4.61 -10.37
C LEU A 104 -3.17 3.70 -11.58
N LYS A 105 -2.60 4.23 -12.67
CA LYS A 105 -2.22 3.42 -13.85
C LYS A 105 -1.15 2.39 -13.52
N ILE A 106 -0.13 2.76 -12.74
CA ILE A 106 0.94 1.86 -12.29
C ILE A 106 0.36 0.74 -11.41
N ILE A 107 -0.41 1.10 -10.38
CA ILE A 107 -1.02 0.15 -9.44
C ILE A 107 -2.02 -0.77 -10.13
N LYS A 108 -2.82 -0.24 -11.08
CA LYS A 108 -3.73 -1.07 -11.88
C LYS A 108 -3.00 -2.12 -12.70
N LYS A 109 -1.79 -1.80 -13.21
CA LYS A 109 -0.96 -2.73 -14.00
C LYS A 109 -0.18 -3.71 -13.14
N LEU A 110 0.30 -3.29 -11.97
CA LEU A 110 1.21 -4.07 -11.13
C LEU A 110 0.54 -4.80 -9.96
N GLY A 111 -0.71 -4.44 -9.63
CA GLY A 111 -1.38 -4.88 -8.41
C GLY A 111 -1.19 -3.89 -7.25
N PRO A 112 -1.79 -4.17 -6.08
CA PRO A 112 -1.64 -3.31 -4.91
C PRO A 112 -0.17 -3.25 -4.48
N MET A 113 0.28 -2.06 -4.07
CA MET A 113 1.70 -1.76 -3.85
C MET A 113 1.96 -1.41 -2.39
N LYS A 114 2.84 -2.15 -1.70
CA LYS A 114 3.40 -1.74 -0.41
C LYS A 114 4.31 -0.54 -0.66
N THR A 115 4.05 0.56 0.04
CA THR A 115 4.60 1.87 -0.31
C THR A 115 4.93 2.73 0.91
N THR A 116 5.97 3.54 0.78
CA THR A 116 6.33 4.59 1.73
C THR A 116 6.75 5.85 0.97
N SER A 117 6.65 7.02 1.61
CA SER A 117 7.20 8.26 1.07
C SER A 117 8.70 8.16 0.80
N MET A 118 9.19 8.93 -0.17
CA MET A 118 10.61 9.09 -0.52
C MET A 118 11.30 10.24 0.24
N ASN A 119 10.99 10.44 1.51
CA ASN A 119 11.75 11.35 2.39
C ASN A 119 12.77 10.55 3.22
N GLN A 120 13.75 11.18 3.87
CA GLN A 120 14.50 10.43 4.88
C GLN A 120 13.60 10.09 6.08
N SER A 121 13.83 8.96 6.74
CA SER A 121 13.03 8.58 7.92
C SER A 121 13.33 9.55 9.06
N GLY A 122 12.44 10.51 9.35
CA GLY A 122 12.64 11.52 10.40
C GLY A 122 12.52 12.98 9.94
N GLU A 123 12.31 13.21 8.63
CA GLU A 123 11.87 14.49 8.06
C GLU A 123 10.35 14.57 7.88
#